data_AF-A0AAW7D493-F1
#
_entry.id   AF-A0AAW7D493-F1
#
_cell.length_a   1.000
_cell.length_b   1.000
_cell.length_c   1.000
_cell.angle_alpha   90.00
_cell.angle_beta   90.00
_cell.angle_gamma   90.00
#
_symmetry.space_group_name_H-M   'P 1'
#
loop_
_entity.id
_entity.type
_entity.pdbx_description
1 polymer ?
#
loop_
_entity_poly.entity_id
_entity_poly.type
_entity_poly.pdbx_seq_one_letter_code
_entity_poly.pdbx_strand_id
1 'polypeptide(L)'
;MNSKNEEIKLTGAEVLQMIATLDQFVRSIEKIKVYHEDPRKNKTQEEQQKALATYISEQKVGAEFALLHGLLCAKLDLSLGEDGLNDVERACQANTYWSPKKQTVVQNPVLDAWYDVHWVDLKTAIINEFDYLYHFLQKKKQQLYGFALILDADCLTAYAAVSTEQSLKKLHKNCEWDAEEWCYVSDEEEIVYGLSTFIDTLIDFYDAQIVPLFQEGFDYEPIQQKNVALFTKAMKEAKSELVNKYGSEVEAMAFFLTIPGEPKVTYNSALAINNSNTQKVKELLASI
;
A
#
# COMPACT_ATOMS: atom_id res chain seq x y z
N MET A 1 -0.54 -31.32 -15.28
CA MET A 1 -1.21 -31.85 -14.08
C MET A 1 -0.50 -33.14 -13.70
N ASN A 2 -0.14 -33.31 -12.43
CA ASN A 2 0.41 -34.55 -11.89
C ASN A 2 -0.63 -35.67 -12.04
N SER A 3 -0.23 -36.84 -12.52
CA SER A 3 -1.15 -37.96 -12.75
C SER A 3 -1.85 -38.44 -11.47
N LYS A 4 -1.25 -38.20 -10.29
CA LYS A 4 -1.88 -38.49 -9.00
C LYS A 4 -3.02 -37.54 -8.63
N ASN A 5 -3.11 -36.39 -9.29
CA ASN A 5 -4.15 -35.38 -9.08
C ASN A 5 -5.31 -35.51 -10.08
N GLU A 6 -5.28 -36.51 -10.98
CA GLU A 6 -6.38 -36.76 -11.93
C GLU A 6 -7.69 -37.13 -11.23
N GLU A 7 -7.60 -37.79 -10.08
CA GLU A 7 -8.75 -38.13 -9.25
C GLU A 7 -8.41 -37.87 -7.77
N ILE A 8 -9.32 -37.22 -7.05
CA ILE A 8 -9.25 -37.09 -5.59
C ILE A 8 -10.43 -37.81 -4.92
N LYS A 9 -10.20 -38.33 -3.72
CA LYS A 9 -11.24 -38.98 -2.92
C LYS A 9 -11.60 -38.13 -1.72
N LEU A 10 -12.89 -37.82 -1.60
CA LEU A 10 -13.47 -37.10 -0.48
C LEU A 10 -14.45 -38.01 0.27
N THR A 11 -14.43 -37.92 1.60
CA THR A 11 -15.44 -38.55 2.44
C THR A 11 -16.75 -37.75 2.38
N GLY A 12 -17.87 -38.40 2.68
CA GLY A 12 -19.17 -37.71 2.74
C GLY A 12 -19.19 -36.55 3.75
N ALA A 13 -18.48 -36.69 4.88
CA ALA A 13 -18.38 -35.63 5.89
C ALA A 13 -17.64 -34.39 5.34
N GLU A 14 -16.54 -34.59 4.63
CA GLU A 14 -15.78 -33.52 3.98
C GLU A 14 -16.62 -32.78 2.93
N VAL A 15 -17.35 -33.53 2.10
CA VAL A 15 -18.25 -32.95 1.09
C VAL A 15 -19.36 -32.12 1.73
N LEU A 16 -19.98 -32.64 2.79
CA LEU A 16 -21.05 -31.92 3.51
C LEU A 16 -20.53 -30.64 4.16
N GLN A 17 -19.32 -30.68 4.74
CA GLN A 17 -18.69 -29.49 5.31
C GLN A 17 -18.44 -28.42 4.23
N MET A 18 -17.89 -28.81 3.07
CA MET A 18 -17.68 -27.88 1.96
C MET A 18 -18.99 -27.23 1.50
N ILE A 19 -20.03 -28.04 1.30
CA ILE A 19 -21.35 -27.56 0.85
C ILE A 19 -21.94 -26.59 1.88
N ALA A 20 -21.86 -26.90 3.18
CA ALA A 20 -22.38 -26.05 4.23
C ALA A 20 -21.69 -24.67 4.25
N THR A 21 -20.36 -24.64 4.16
CA THR A 21 -19.58 -23.40 4.09
C THR A 21 -19.94 -22.58 2.84
N LEU A 22 -20.02 -23.22 1.67
CA LEU A 22 -20.36 -22.55 0.41
C LEU A 22 -21.81 -22.01 0.43
N ASP A 23 -22.77 -22.79 0.93
CA ASP A 23 -24.18 -22.39 1.00
C ASP A 23 -24.37 -21.22 1.98
N GLN A 24 -23.70 -21.25 3.14
CA GLN A 24 -23.71 -20.14 4.09
C GLN A 24 -23.24 -18.84 3.42
N PHE A 25 -22.12 -18.88 2.70
CA PHE A 25 -21.58 -17.70 2.02
C PHE A 25 -22.53 -17.18 0.92
N VAL A 26 -22.94 -18.06 -0.01
CA VAL A 26 -23.79 -17.68 -1.15
C VAL A 26 -25.13 -17.11 -0.66
N ARG A 27 -25.80 -17.78 0.28
CA ARG A 27 -27.09 -17.30 0.81
C ARG A 27 -26.96 -16.01 1.60
N SER A 28 -25.87 -15.82 2.33
CA SER A 28 -25.69 -14.60 3.13
C SER A 28 -25.46 -13.40 2.23
N ILE A 29 -24.62 -13.51 1.20
CA ILE A 29 -24.44 -12.45 0.21
C ILE A 29 -25.76 -12.13 -0.48
N GLU A 30 -26.49 -13.14 -0.94
CA GLU A 30 -27.76 -12.94 -1.64
C GLU A 30 -28.78 -12.23 -0.74
N LYS A 31 -28.91 -12.66 0.52
CA LYS A 31 -29.81 -12.00 1.48
C LYS A 31 -29.41 -10.55 1.77
N ILE A 32 -28.12 -10.26 1.88
CA ILE A 32 -27.63 -8.89 2.07
C ILE A 32 -27.99 -8.05 0.85
N LYS A 33 -27.77 -8.54 -0.37
CA LYS A 33 -28.13 -7.84 -1.60
C LYS A 33 -29.63 -7.58 -1.70
N VAL A 34 -30.45 -8.62 -1.59
CA VAL A 34 -31.91 -8.52 -1.67
C VAL A 34 -32.47 -7.54 -0.62
N TYR A 35 -31.90 -7.53 0.59
CA TYR A 35 -32.32 -6.59 1.63
C TYR A 35 -32.04 -5.12 1.28
N HIS A 36 -30.90 -4.83 0.64
CA HIS A 36 -30.50 -3.47 0.27
C HIS A 36 -31.09 -3.02 -1.07
N GLU A 37 -31.44 -3.95 -1.96
CA GLU A 37 -32.15 -3.69 -3.21
C GLU A 37 -33.66 -3.49 -3.02
N ASP A 38 -34.22 -3.78 -1.83
CA ASP A 38 -35.64 -3.58 -1.54
C ASP A 38 -35.99 -2.06 -1.59
N PRO A 39 -36.78 -1.61 -2.58
CA PRO A 39 -37.08 -0.18 -2.77
C PRO A 39 -37.87 0.42 -1.60
N ARG A 40 -38.43 -0.39 -0.69
CA ARG A 40 -39.12 0.09 0.51
C ARG A 40 -38.16 0.46 1.64
N LYS A 41 -36.88 0.08 1.55
CA LYS A 41 -35.88 0.26 2.61
C LYS A 41 -35.05 1.54 2.45
N ASN A 42 -35.14 2.23 1.31
CA ASN A 42 -34.39 3.45 0.98
C ASN A 42 -32.90 3.35 1.33
N LYS A 43 -32.24 2.26 0.89
CA LYS A 43 -30.83 2.00 1.19
C LYS A 43 -29.92 2.48 0.08
N THR A 44 -28.74 2.97 0.47
CA THR A 44 -27.72 3.39 -0.49
C THR A 44 -26.81 2.23 -0.88
N GLN A 45 -26.13 2.37 -2.02
CA GLN A 45 -25.11 1.42 -2.47
C GLN A 45 -23.93 1.33 -1.49
N GLU A 46 -23.57 2.44 -0.84
CA GLU A 46 -22.51 2.50 0.17
C GLU A 46 -22.87 1.67 1.42
N GLU A 47 -24.12 1.74 1.90
CA GLU A 47 -24.60 0.92 3.01
C GLU A 47 -24.51 -0.58 2.67
N GLN A 48 -24.85 -0.96 1.44
CA GLN A 48 -24.75 -2.34 0.95
C GLN A 48 -23.29 -2.82 0.91
N GLN A 49 -22.37 -2.00 0.39
CA GLN A 49 -20.94 -2.32 0.34
C GLN A 49 -20.36 -2.49 1.75
N LYS A 50 -20.70 -1.57 2.67
CA LYS A 50 -20.31 -1.68 4.07
C LYS A 50 -20.83 -2.96 4.72
N ALA A 51 -22.10 -3.31 4.50
CA ALA A 51 -22.67 -4.55 5.04
C ALA A 51 -21.97 -5.81 4.50
N LEU A 52 -21.58 -5.82 3.21
CA LEU A 52 -20.81 -6.92 2.63
C LEU A 52 -19.39 -7.00 3.20
N ALA A 53 -18.69 -5.87 3.32
CA ALA A 53 -17.35 -5.82 3.91
C ALA A 53 -17.37 -6.27 5.38
N THR A 54 -18.34 -5.79 6.16
CA THR A 54 -18.56 -6.21 7.55
C THR A 54 -18.84 -7.70 7.63
N TYR A 55 -19.71 -8.26 6.78
CA TYR A 55 -19.97 -9.70 6.76
C TYR A 55 -18.69 -10.51 6.47
N ILE A 56 -17.93 -10.12 5.44
CA ILE A 56 -16.69 -10.81 5.07
C ILE A 56 -15.68 -10.79 6.22
N SER A 57 -15.49 -9.63 6.85
CA SER A 57 -14.51 -9.41 7.92
C SER A 57 -14.93 -10.05 9.25
N GLU A 58 -16.14 -9.76 9.73
CA GLU A 58 -16.60 -10.17 11.07
C GLU A 58 -16.97 -11.66 11.13
N GLN A 59 -17.56 -12.21 10.07
CA GLN A 59 -17.87 -13.64 10.01
C GLN A 59 -16.66 -14.48 9.61
N LYS A 60 -15.47 -13.85 9.49
CA LYS A 60 -14.21 -14.51 9.15
C LYS A 60 -14.32 -15.39 7.92
N VAL A 61 -15.05 -14.91 6.91
CA VAL A 61 -15.32 -15.64 5.67
C VAL A 61 -14.02 -16.09 4.99
N GLY A 62 -12.98 -15.24 5.03
CA GLY A 62 -11.65 -15.59 4.54
C GLY A 62 -11.03 -16.79 5.27
N ALA A 63 -11.22 -16.90 6.59
CA ALA A 63 -10.73 -18.05 7.37
C ALA A 63 -11.48 -19.34 7.03
N GLU A 64 -12.80 -19.27 6.83
CA GLU A 64 -13.59 -20.43 6.41
C GLU A 64 -13.18 -20.93 5.01
N PHE A 65 -12.93 -20.01 4.07
CA PHE A 65 -12.42 -20.37 2.76
C PHE A 65 -10.99 -20.92 2.81
N ALA A 66 -10.12 -20.39 3.69
CA ALA A 66 -8.78 -20.94 3.90
C ALA A 66 -8.83 -22.38 4.42
N LEU A 67 -9.79 -22.69 5.32
CA LEU A 67 -10.02 -24.06 5.81
C LEU A 67 -10.49 -24.98 4.68
N LEU A 68 -11.45 -24.52 3.86
CA LEU A 68 -11.94 -25.29 2.71
C LEU A 68 -10.82 -25.54 1.68
N HIS A 69 -10.01 -24.52 1.39
CA HIS A 69 -8.83 -24.63 0.54
C HIS A 69 -7.82 -25.64 1.10
N GLY A 70 -7.50 -25.56 2.39
CA GLY A 70 -6.59 -26.50 3.05
C GLY A 70 -7.10 -27.94 2.99
N LEU A 71 -8.41 -28.15 3.18
CA LEU A 71 -9.03 -29.47 3.10
C LEU A 71 -8.93 -30.08 1.70
N LEU A 72 -9.11 -29.28 0.65
CA LEU A 72 -8.94 -29.71 -0.74
C LEU A 72 -7.47 -29.98 -1.07
N CYS A 73 -6.57 -29.07 -0.68
CA CYS A 73 -5.13 -29.23 -0.91
C CYS A 73 -4.55 -30.46 -0.22
N ALA A 74 -5.09 -30.85 0.94
CA ALA A 74 -4.69 -32.08 1.64
C ALA A 74 -5.02 -33.37 0.85
N LYS A 75 -5.84 -33.30 -0.19
CA LYS A 75 -6.17 -34.44 -1.08
C LYS A 75 -5.34 -34.48 -2.35
N LEU A 76 -4.52 -33.46 -2.59
CA LEU A 76 -3.71 -33.30 -3.78
C LEU A 76 -2.23 -33.56 -3.46
N ASP A 77 -1.51 -34.09 -4.44
CA ASP A 77 -0.05 -34.08 -4.46
C ASP A 77 0.42 -32.66 -4.81
N LEU A 78 1.06 -32.00 -3.85
CA LEU A 78 1.59 -30.64 -3.98
C LEU A 78 3.06 -30.62 -4.41
N SER A 79 3.60 -31.73 -4.92
CA SER A 79 4.94 -31.74 -5.52
C SER A 79 5.06 -30.70 -6.64
N LEU A 80 6.17 -29.96 -6.65
CA LEU A 80 6.45 -28.99 -7.69
C LEU A 80 6.74 -29.68 -9.03
N GLY A 81 6.24 -29.09 -10.12
CA GLY A 81 6.60 -29.47 -11.48
C GLY A 81 7.95 -28.88 -11.93
N GLU A 82 8.32 -29.12 -13.19
CA GLU A 82 9.55 -28.58 -13.79
C GLU A 82 9.55 -27.04 -13.87
N ASP A 83 8.38 -26.43 -13.90
CA ASP A 83 8.15 -24.99 -13.88
C ASP A 83 8.24 -24.38 -12.46
N GLY A 84 8.55 -25.19 -11.45
CA GLY A 84 8.62 -24.77 -10.06
C GLY A 84 7.25 -24.54 -9.41
N LEU A 85 6.15 -24.96 -10.05
CA LEU A 85 4.78 -24.76 -9.56
C LEU A 85 4.06 -26.09 -9.36
N ASN A 86 3.28 -26.20 -8.30
CA ASN A 86 2.34 -27.30 -8.12
C ASN A 86 1.06 -27.09 -8.95
N ASP A 87 0.21 -28.12 -9.02
CA ASP A 87 -1.01 -28.08 -9.84
C ASP A 87 -2.03 -27.05 -9.34
N VAL A 88 -2.12 -26.80 -8.03
CA VAL A 88 -3.02 -25.80 -7.44
C VAL A 88 -2.54 -24.40 -7.82
N GLU A 89 -1.26 -24.11 -7.68
CA GLU A 89 -0.65 -22.84 -8.10
C GLU A 89 -0.89 -22.57 -9.59
N ARG A 90 -0.66 -23.57 -10.45
CA ARG A 90 -0.95 -23.47 -11.89
C ARG A 90 -2.41 -23.21 -12.20
N ALA A 91 -3.35 -23.84 -11.49
CA ALA A 91 -4.77 -23.58 -11.65
C ALA A 91 -5.15 -22.16 -11.17
N CYS A 92 -4.56 -21.72 -10.07
CA CYS A 92 -4.80 -20.40 -9.48
C CYS A 92 -4.14 -19.25 -10.27
N GLN A 93 -3.15 -19.51 -11.14
CA GLN A 93 -2.57 -18.50 -12.02
C GLN A 93 -3.58 -17.86 -12.99
N ALA A 94 -4.73 -18.50 -13.23
CA ALA A 94 -5.82 -17.92 -14.02
C ALA A 94 -6.67 -16.91 -13.22
N ASN A 95 -6.52 -16.84 -11.89
CA ASN A 95 -7.26 -15.90 -11.05
C ASN A 95 -6.68 -14.49 -11.23
N THR A 96 -7.32 -13.71 -12.11
CA THR A 96 -6.92 -12.36 -12.54
C THR A 96 -6.77 -11.32 -11.43
N TYR A 97 -7.35 -11.57 -10.25
CA TYR A 97 -7.17 -10.69 -9.09
C TYR A 97 -5.79 -10.84 -8.42
N TRP A 98 -5.16 -12.02 -8.53
CA TRP A 98 -3.90 -12.36 -7.85
C TRP A 98 -2.72 -12.58 -8.79
N SER A 99 -2.97 -12.80 -10.07
CA SER A 99 -1.91 -12.82 -11.06
C SER A 99 -1.31 -11.42 -11.16
N PRO A 100 0.03 -11.25 -11.17
CA PRO A 100 0.60 -9.99 -11.60
C PRO A 100 0.04 -9.73 -12.99
N LYS A 101 -0.91 -8.78 -13.09
CA LYS A 101 -1.48 -8.41 -14.37
C LYS A 101 -0.27 -8.06 -15.22
N LYS A 102 -0.15 -8.67 -16.41
CA LYS A 102 0.81 -8.19 -17.40
C LYS A 102 0.56 -6.69 -17.47
N GLN A 103 1.54 -5.91 -17.03
CA GLN A 103 1.49 -4.45 -17.04
C GLN A 103 1.16 -4.08 -18.47
N THR A 104 -0.13 -3.87 -18.72
CA THR A 104 -0.57 -3.26 -19.95
C THR A 104 -0.33 -1.81 -19.63
N VAL A 105 0.92 -1.38 -19.85
CA VAL A 105 1.27 0.03 -19.75
C VAL A 105 0.41 0.67 -20.80
N VAL A 106 -0.73 1.23 -20.39
CA VAL A 106 -1.47 2.17 -21.20
C VAL A 106 -0.52 3.35 -21.29
N GLN A 107 0.33 3.34 -22.33
CA GLN A 107 1.16 4.47 -22.68
C GLN A 107 0.20 5.56 -23.10
N ASN A 108 -0.10 6.45 -22.18
CA ASN A 108 -0.76 7.71 -22.46
C ASN A 108 0.34 8.77 -22.42
N PRO A 109 0.81 9.26 -23.58
CA PRO A 109 1.93 10.19 -23.66
C PRO A 109 1.70 11.47 -22.85
N VAL A 110 0.45 11.87 -22.65
CA VAL A 110 0.07 13.02 -21.83
C VAL A 110 0.25 12.72 -20.35
N LEU A 111 -0.12 11.51 -19.89
CA LEU A 111 0.12 11.08 -18.52
C LEU A 111 1.62 11.00 -18.24
N ASP A 112 2.38 10.32 -19.10
CA ASP A 112 3.81 10.08 -18.87
C ASP A 112 4.61 11.39 -18.86
N ALA A 113 4.29 12.33 -19.75
CA ALA A 113 4.93 13.65 -19.78
C ALA A 113 4.69 14.46 -18.50
N TRP A 114 3.55 14.29 -17.82
CA TRP A 114 3.26 14.98 -16.56
C TRP A 114 4.22 14.53 -15.45
N TYR A 115 4.40 13.21 -15.27
CA TYR A 115 5.32 12.66 -14.27
C TYR A 115 6.78 13.09 -14.50
N ASP A 116 7.18 13.20 -15.77
CA ASP A 116 8.56 13.59 -16.14
C ASP A 116 8.90 15.04 -15.78
N VAL A 117 7.90 15.92 -15.69
CA VAL A 117 8.10 17.33 -15.35
C VAL A 117 7.89 17.57 -13.86
N HIS A 118 6.80 17.01 -13.29
CA HIS A 118 6.34 17.38 -11.96
C HIS A 118 7.08 16.68 -10.80
N TRP A 119 7.97 15.72 -11.07
CA TRP A 119 8.83 15.17 -10.01
C TRP A 119 9.78 16.23 -9.40
N VAL A 120 10.15 17.28 -10.17
CA VAL A 120 11.01 18.38 -9.69
C VAL A 120 10.27 19.24 -8.68
N ASP A 121 8.98 19.49 -8.93
CA ASP A 121 8.07 20.22 -8.04
C ASP A 121 7.92 19.46 -6.72
N LEU A 122 7.61 18.16 -6.79
CA LEU A 122 7.51 17.30 -5.61
C LEU A 122 8.83 17.23 -4.82
N LYS A 123 9.97 17.10 -5.51
CA LYS A 123 11.29 17.14 -4.86
C LYS A 123 11.47 18.43 -4.08
N THR A 124 11.12 19.57 -4.68
CA THR A 124 11.23 20.89 -4.05
C THR A 124 10.32 20.99 -2.82
N ALA A 125 9.08 20.52 -2.92
CA ALA A 125 8.15 20.42 -1.80
C ALA A 125 8.74 19.59 -0.64
N ILE A 126 9.27 18.40 -0.92
CA ILE A 126 9.88 17.51 0.08
C ILE A 126 11.08 18.18 0.79
N ILE A 127 11.92 18.91 0.04
CA ILE A 127 13.05 19.64 0.63
C ILE A 127 12.55 20.73 1.59
N ASN A 128 11.51 21.48 1.20
CA ASN A 128 10.95 22.55 2.02
C ASN A 128 10.32 22.00 3.30
N GLU A 129 9.59 20.88 3.21
CA GLU A 129 9.05 20.15 4.35
C GLU A 129 10.14 19.70 5.32
N PHE A 130 11.17 19.05 4.79
CA PHE A 130 12.30 18.60 5.60
C PHE A 130 13.01 19.79 6.25
N ASP A 131 13.32 20.84 5.49
CA ASP A 131 13.97 22.05 6.00
C ASP A 131 13.18 22.66 7.16
N TYR A 132 11.87 22.77 7.02
CA TYR A 132 11.00 23.29 8.07
C TYR A 132 11.12 22.46 9.36
N LEU A 133 10.86 21.15 9.26
CA LEU A 133 10.89 20.23 10.39
C LEU A 133 12.28 20.13 11.03
N TYR A 134 13.32 20.11 10.21
CA TYR A 134 14.72 20.05 10.65
C TYR A 134 15.07 21.28 11.49
N HIS A 135 14.80 22.49 11.00
CA HIS A 135 15.09 23.72 11.76
C HIS A 135 14.22 23.83 13.01
N PHE A 136 12.95 23.43 12.94
CA PHE A 136 12.06 23.42 14.10
C PHE A 136 12.60 22.53 15.23
N LEU A 137 13.09 21.33 14.89
CA LEU A 137 13.61 20.38 15.88
C LEU A 137 15.03 20.70 16.35
N GLN A 138 15.86 21.28 15.49
CA GLN A 138 17.17 21.82 15.88
C GLN A 138 17.03 22.95 16.92
N LYS A 139 16.05 23.86 16.78
CA LYS A 139 15.73 24.86 17.82
C LYS A 139 15.35 24.22 19.16
N LYS A 140 14.75 23.04 19.13
CA LYS A 140 14.41 22.23 20.32
C LYS A 140 15.55 21.32 20.79
N LYS A 141 16.73 21.39 20.17
CA LYS A 141 17.90 20.53 20.43
C LYS A 141 17.57 19.04 20.35
N GLN A 142 16.70 18.67 19.41
CA GLN A 142 16.37 17.28 19.13
C GLN A 142 17.09 16.81 17.87
N GLN A 143 17.56 15.57 17.91
CA GLN A 143 18.26 14.96 16.79
C GLN A 143 17.31 14.03 16.05
N LEU A 144 17.13 14.32 14.76
CA LEU A 144 16.34 13.55 13.83
C LEU A 144 17.04 12.23 13.47
N TYR A 145 16.28 11.14 13.37
CA TYR A 145 16.80 9.87 12.86
C TYR A 145 15.96 9.29 11.72
N GLY A 146 14.72 9.75 11.55
CA GLY A 146 13.79 9.28 10.53
C GLY A 146 12.96 10.41 9.95
N PHE A 147 12.74 10.36 8.64
CA PHE A 147 11.83 11.24 7.88
C PHE A 147 11.01 10.37 6.92
N ALA A 148 9.69 10.43 7.04
CA ALA A 148 8.78 9.60 6.26
C ALA A 148 7.77 10.46 5.52
N LEU A 149 7.39 10.05 4.31
CA LEU A 149 6.12 10.46 3.71
C LEU A 149 5.11 9.35 3.94
N ILE A 150 3.98 9.72 4.52
CA ILE A 150 2.86 8.81 4.77
C ILE A 150 1.83 9.09 3.70
N LEU A 151 1.64 8.14 2.79
CA LEU A 151 0.71 8.21 1.68
C LEU A 151 -0.61 7.52 2.02
N ASP A 152 -1.69 7.96 1.40
CA ASP A 152 -2.94 7.20 1.39
C ASP A 152 -2.86 5.96 0.48
N ALA A 153 -3.89 5.11 0.57
CA ALA A 153 -3.98 3.89 -0.23
C ALA A 153 -3.94 4.17 -1.74
N ASP A 154 -4.45 5.32 -2.18
CA ASP A 154 -4.47 5.70 -3.59
C ASP A 154 -3.19 6.41 -4.06
N CYS A 155 -2.29 6.75 -3.13
CA CYS A 155 -1.09 7.55 -3.38
C CYS A 155 -1.39 8.92 -4.03
N LEU A 156 -2.52 9.54 -3.65
CA LEU A 156 -2.96 10.86 -4.10
C LEU A 156 -2.73 11.93 -3.05
N THR A 157 -2.61 11.55 -1.79
CA THR A 157 -2.28 12.44 -0.69
C THR A 157 -1.05 11.94 0.04
N ALA A 158 -0.30 12.87 0.63
CA ALA A 158 0.83 12.55 1.47
C ALA A 158 1.07 13.66 2.50
N TYR A 159 1.53 13.28 3.68
CA TYR A 159 2.08 14.22 4.65
C TYR A 159 3.45 13.76 5.14
N ALA A 160 4.26 14.71 5.60
CA ALA A 160 5.57 14.42 6.15
C ALA A 160 5.50 14.22 7.66
N ALA A 161 6.22 13.19 8.14
CA ALA A 161 6.41 12.95 9.55
C ALA A 161 7.90 12.73 9.86
N VAL A 162 8.32 13.14 11.05
CA VAL A 162 9.67 12.93 11.54
C VAL A 162 9.73 12.32 12.92
N SER A 163 10.82 11.61 13.18
CA SER A 163 11.13 11.08 14.49
C SER A 163 12.52 11.49 15.00
N THR A 164 12.59 11.68 16.32
CA THR A 164 13.79 12.07 17.05
C THR A 164 14.10 11.06 18.14
N GLU A 165 15.37 11.02 18.55
CA GLU A 165 15.84 10.25 19.70
C GLU A 165 15.02 10.52 20.97
N GLN A 166 14.47 11.73 21.10
CA GLN A 166 13.68 12.16 22.24
C GLN A 166 12.22 11.72 22.12
N SER A 167 11.60 11.82 20.93
CA SER A 167 10.22 11.36 20.75
C SER A 167 10.11 9.84 20.87
N LEU A 168 11.08 9.08 20.36
CA LEU A 168 11.12 7.62 20.54
C LEU A 168 11.06 7.20 22.02
N LYS A 169 11.71 7.97 22.91
CA LYS A 169 11.74 7.66 24.35
C LYS A 169 10.46 8.05 25.08
N LYS A 170 9.71 9.03 24.56
CA LYS A 170 8.65 9.72 25.31
C LYS A 170 7.24 9.57 24.73
N LEU A 171 7.12 9.44 23.41
CA LEU A 171 5.86 9.51 22.69
C LEU A 171 5.50 8.15 22.09
N HIS A 172 6.39 7.57 21.30
CA HIS A 172 6.12 6.36 20.50
C HIS A 172 7.08 5.21 20.86
N LYS A 173 7.19 4.92 22.16
CA LYS A 173 8.07 3.86 22.66
C LYS A 173 7.65 2.50 22.08
N ASN A 174 8.61 1.79 21.49
CA ASN A 174 8.45 0.52 20.75
C ASN A 174 7.84 0.65 19.35
N CYS A 175 7.52 1.85 18.89
CA CYS A 175 7.00 2.14 17.55
C CYS A 175 8.03 2.93 16.72
N GLU A 176 9.31 2.55 16.81
CA GLU A 176 10.43 3.34 16.24
C GLU A 176 10.28 3.61 14.75
N TRP A 177 9.79 2.61 14.02
CA TRP A 177 9.66 2.58 12.56
C TRP A 177 8.20 2.57 12.09
N ASP A 178 7.26 2.78 13.01
CA ASP A 178 5.87 3.00 12.70
C ASP A 178 5.63 4.51 12.52
N ALA A 179 5.74 4.99 11.28
CA ALA A 179 5.70 6.42 11.00
C ALA A 179 4.33 7.05 11.30
N GLU A 180 3.26 6.26 11.30
CA GLU A 180 1.89 6.70 11.62
C GLU A 180 1.76 7.13 13.09
N GLU A 181 2.63 6.60 13.95
CA GLU A 181 2.69 6.94 15.37
C GLU A 181 3.59 8.16 15.67
N TRP A 182 4.25 8.75 14.66
CA TRP A 182 5.17 9.87 14.85
C TRP A 182 4.42 11.19 15.04
N CYS A 183 4.68 11.88 16.15
CA CYS A 183 3.92 13.09 16.52
C CYS A 183 4.44 14.40 15.93
N TYR A 184 5.55 14.40 15.20
CA TYR A 184 6.09 15.60 14.57
C TYR A 184 5.77 15.57 13.07
N VAL A 185 4.68 16.23 12.72
CA VAL A 185 4.24 16.47 11.34
C VAL A 185 4.43 17.94 11.00
N SER A 186 4.49 18.26 9.71
CA SER A 186 4.58 19.65 9.26
C SER A 186 3.29 20.41 9.51
N ASP A 187 3.44 21.72 9.74
CA ASP A 187 2.33 22.67 9.78
C ASP A 187 2.26 23.35 8.41
N GLU A 188 1.22 23.02 7.65
CA GLU A 188 1.06 23.43 6.26
C GLU A 188 0.96 24.95 6.09
N GLU A 189 0.55 25.69 7.14
CA GLU A 189 0.43 27.15 7.08
C GLU A 189 1.79 27.87 7.08
N GLU A 190 2.86 27.22 7.56
CA GLU A 190 4.19 27.83 7.67
C GLU A 190 5.09 27.57 6.45
N ILE A 191 4.65 26.74 5.49
CA ILE A 191 5.45 26.29 4.34
C ILE A 191 4.88 26.84 3.04
N VAL A 192 5.56 27.83 2.46
CA VAL A 192 5.09 28.53 1.24
C VAL A 192 4.95 27.62 0.01
N TYR A 193 5.75 26.56 -0.07
CA TYR A 193 5.68 25.55 -1.14
C TYR A 193 5.98 24.16 -0.55
N GLY A 194 5.00 23.62 0.15
CA GLY A 194 5.07 22.33 0.85
C GLY A 194 4.43 21.20 0.07
N LEU A 195 4.26 20.04 0.72
CA LEU A 195 3.59 18.89 0.13
C LEU A 195 2.16 19.21 -0.27
N SER A 196 1.41 19.93 0.56
CA SER A 196 0.01 20.32 0.28
C SER A 196 -0.14 21.00 -1.08
N THR A 197 0.77 21.93 -1.43
CA THR A 197 0.76 22.61 -2.73
C THR A 197 0.98 21.64 -3.90
N PHE A 198 1.86 20.64 -3.72
CA PHE A 198 2.06 19.62 -4.74
C PHE A 198 0.86 18.66 -4.82
N ILE A 199 0.28 18.29 -3.67
CA ILE A 199 -0.89 17.42 -3.59
C ILE A 199 -2.07 18.04 -4.35
N ASP A 200 -2.31 19.35 -4.22
CA ASP A 200 -3.33 20.05 -5.02
C ASP A 200 -3.08 19.87 -6.53
N THR A 201 -1.81 20.00 -6.95
CA THR A 201 -1.41 19.80 -8.37
C THR A 201 -1.62 18.37 -8.84
N LEU A 202 -1.35 17.38 -7.98
CA LEU A 202 -1.58 15.96 -8.25
C LEU A 202 -3.08 15.62 -8.33
N ILE A 203 -3.89 16.19 -7.44
CA ILE A 203 -5.35 16.03 -7.44
C ILE A 203 -5.96 16.65 -8.70
N ASP A 204 -5.57 17.87 -9.07
CA ASP A 204 -6.02 18.51 -10.31
C ASP A 204 -5.72 17.66 -11.55
N PHE A 205 -4.53 17.06 -11.60
CA PHE A 205 -4.14 16.13 -12.66
C PHE A 205 -4.99 14.85 -12.63
N TYR A 206 -5.20 14.27 -11.45
CA TYR A 206 -6.01 13.08 -11.27
C TYR A 206 -7.46 13.32 -11.74
N ASP A 207 -8.08 14.41 -11.33
CA ASP A 207 -9.44 14.79 -11.72
C ASP A 207 -9.56 15.02 -13.23
N ALA A 208 -8.57 15.68 -13.83
CA ALA A 208 -8.60 15.99 -15.25
C ALA A 208 -8.30 14.78 -16.16
N GLN A 209 -7.38 13.90 -15.75
CA GLN A 209 -6.80 12.88 -16.64
C GLN A 209 -7.15 11.44 -16.25
N ILE A 210 -7.40 11.17 -14.96
CA ILE A 210 -7.60 9.80 -14.46
C ILE A 210 -9.07 9.53 -14.16
N VAL A 211 -9.80 10.45 -13.52
CA VAL A 211 -11.23 10.30 -13.22
C VAL A 211 -12.08 9.92 -14.45
N PRO A 212 -11.88 10.53 -15.64
CA PRO A 212 -12.63 10.15 -16.83
C PRO A 212 -12.43 8.69 -17.26
N LEU A 213 -11.28 8.09 -16.95
CA LEU A 213 -10.95 6.72 -17.36
C LEU A 213 -11.77 5.67 -16.58
N PHE A 214 -12.18 5.94 -15.34
CA PHE A 214 -12.97 5.00 -14.53
C PHE A 214 -14.28 4.57 -15.19
N GLN A 215 -14.85 5.39 -16.07
CA GLN A 215 -16.07 5.08 -16.82
C GLN A 215 -15.92 3.88 -17.76
N GLU A 216 -14.68 3.48 -18.08
CA GLU A 216 -14.35 2.41 -19.04
C GLU A 216 -13.86 1.11 -18.37
N GLY A 217 -13.98 0.98 -17.05
CA GLY A 217 -13.43 -0.17 -16.31
C GLY A 217 -11.92 -0.09 -16.11
N PHE A 218 -11.40 1.14 -15.98
CA PHE A 218 -9.99 1.43 -15.79
C PHE A 218 -9.41 0.79 -14.52
N ASP A 219 -8.24 0.19 -14.69
CA ASP A 219 -7.44 -0.36 -13.61
C ASP A 219 -6.56 0.74 -13.02
N TYR A 220 -6.78 1.08 -11.75
CA TYR A 220 -6.04 2.16 -11.10
C TYR A 220 -4.65 1.73 -10.61
N GLU A 221 -4.42 0.43 -10.43
CA GLU A 221 -3.17 -0.13 -9.90
C GLU A 221 -1.91 0.37 -10.64
N PRO A 222 -1.86 0.48 -11.98
CA PRO A 222 -0.72 1.05 -12.68
C PRO A 222 -0.48 2.53 -12.38
N ILE A 223 -1.52 3.31 -12.08
CA ILE A 223 -1.38 4.74 -11.72
C ILE A 223 -0.86 4.86 -10.29
N GLN A 224 -1.40 4.06 -9.36
CA GLN A 224 -0.88 3.97 -8.01
C GLN A 224 0.63 3.62 -8.02
N GLN A 225 1.06 2.64 -8.83
CA GLN A 225 2.48 2.30 -9.00
C GLN A 225 3.31 3.46 -9.56
N LYS A 226 2.78 4.24 -10.50
CA LYS A 226 3.44 5.46 -11.01
C LYS A 226 3.57 6.52 -9.93
N ASN A 227 2.55 6.73 -9.10
CA ASN A 227 2.60 7.66 -7.97
C ASN A 227 3.66 7.23 -6.95
N VAL A 228 3.69 5.96 -6.54
CA VAL A 228 4.74 5.45 -5.64
C VAL A 228 6.14 5.67 -6.22
N ALA A 229 6.32 5.42 -7.53
CA ALA A 229 7.59 5.66 -8.20
C ALA A 229 7.97 7.15 -8.26
N LEU A 230 6.99 8.03 -8.48
CA LEU A 230 7.15 9.49 -8.46
C LEU A 230 7.65 9.97 -7.10
N PHE A 231 6.94 9.61 -6.01
CA PHE A 231 7.34 9.96 -4.65
C PHE A 231 8.70 9.38 -4.29
N THR A 232 8.98 8.13 -4.67
CA THR A 232 10.27 7.48 -4.39
C THR A 232 11.43 8.21 -5.08
N LYS A 233 11.25 8.55 -6.36
CA LYS A 233 12.25 9.30 -7.14
C LYS A 233 12.47 10.68 -6.54
N ALA A 234 11.40 11.43 -6.29
CA ALA A 234 11.49 12.78 -5.73
C ALA A 234 12.15 12.77 -4.35
N MET A 235 11.79 11.83 -3.47
CA MET A 235 12.38 11.70 -2.14
C MET A 235 13.86 11.31 -2.18
N LYS A 236 14.26 10.44 -3.12
CA LYS A 236 15.66 10.07 -3.33
C LYS A 236 16.52 11.27 -3.72
N GLU A 237 16.05 12.03 -4.72
CA GLU A 237 16.76 13.23 -5.19
C GLU A 237 16.77 14.32 -4.11
N ALA A 238 15.66 14.49 -3.38
CA ALA A 238 15.58 15.40 -2.24
C ALA A 238 16.60 15.02 -1.15
N LYS A 239 16.67 13.74 -0.77
CA LYS A 239 17.67 13.26 0.21
C LYS A 239 19.08 13.56 -0.25
N SER A 240 19.40 13.32 -1.53
CA SER A 240 20.72 13.63 -2.10
C SER A 240 21.08 15.12 -1.92
N GLU A 241 20.16 16.03 -2.24
CA GLU A 241 20.37 17.47 -2.05
C GLU A 241 20.47 17.87 -0.57
N LEU A 242 19.65 17.27 0.29
CA LEU A 242 19.69 17.51 1.74
C LEU A 242 20.99 17.01 2.37
N VAL A 243 21.55 15.88 1.91
CA VAL A 243 22.88 15.41 2.31
C VAL A 243 23.96 16.39 1.86
N ASN A 244 23.89 16.92 0.64
CA ASN A 244 24.83 17.96 0.20
C ASN A 244 24.75 19.23 1.04
N LYS A 245 23.54 19.58 1.53
CA LYS A 245 23.28 20.78 2.33
C LYS A 245 23.67 20.63 3.81
N TYR A 246 23.33 19.51 4.43
CA TYR A 246 23.45 19.30 5.89
C TYR A 246 24.53 18.28 6.29
N GLY A 247 25.08 17.54 5.33
CA GLY A 247 26.17 16.60 5.53
C GLY A 247 25.75 15.26 6.11
N SER A 248 26.70 14.62 6.81
CA SER A 248 26.60 13.22 7.26
C SER A 248 25.49 12.96 8.27
N GLU A 249 25.00 13.99 8.97
CA GLU A 249 23.87 13.86 9.88
C GLU A 249 22.62 13.40 9.14
N VAL A 250 22.30 14.04 8.01
CA VAL A 250 21.15 13.66 7.16
C VAL A 250 21.41 12.36 6.41
N GLU A 251 22.66 12.10 6.02
CA GLU A 251 23.03 10.84 5.36
C GLU A 251 22.72 9.63 6.27
N ALA A 252 22.97 9.79 7.57
CA ALA A 252 22.76 8.77 8.59
C ALA A 252 21.27 8.53 8.95
N MET A 253 20.35 9.41 8.56
CA MET A 253 18.90 9.25 8.80
C MET A 253 18.29 8.24 7.82
N ALA A 254 17.19 7.60 8.23
CA ALA A 254 16.36 6.80 7.33
C ALA A 254 15.26 7.66 6.69
N PHE A 255 15.19 7.65 5.35
CA PHE A 255 14.12 8.29 4.57
C PHE A 255 13.28 7.22 3.89
N PHE A 256 11.95 7.26 4.00
CA PHE A 256 11.11 6.24 3.37
C PHE A 256 9.70 6.73 3.09
N LEU A 257 8.99 5.96 2.27
CA LEU A 257 7.55 6.11 2.06
C LEU A 257 6.82 5.04 2.87
N THR A 258 5.62 5.34 3.34
CA THR A 258 4.74 4.30 3.90
C THR A 258 3.31 4.50 3.41
N ILE A 259 2.60 3.40 3.23
CA ILE A 259 1.15 3.35 3.05
C ILE A 259 0.65 2.38 4.13
N PRO A 260 -0.32 2.77 4.97
CA PRO A 260 -0.83 1.90 6.02
C PRO A 260 -1.28 0.54 5.47
N GLY A 261 -0.72 -0.53 6.01
CA GLY A 261 -1.00 -1.91 5.57
C GLY A 261 -0.17 -2.43 4.38
N GLU A 262 0.74 -1.63 3.82
CA GLU A 262 1.56 -1.98 2.65
C GLU A 262 3.08 -1.99 2.98
N PRO A 263 3.57 -2.95 3.78
CA PRO A 263 4.96 -2.98 4.25
C PRO A 263 6.00 -3.07 3.13
N LYS A 264 5.61 -3.59 1.95
CA LYS A 264 6.47 -3.66 0.77
C LYS A 264 6.85 -2.26 0.25
N VAL A 265 5.96 -1.28 0.37
CA VAL A 265 6.23 0.10 -0.08
C VAL A 265 7.32 0.71 0.81
N THR A 266 7.23 0.51 2.13
CA THR A 266 8.26 0.93 3.08
C THR A 266 9.59 0.26 2.81
N TYR A 267 9.61 -1.06 2.65
CA TYR A 267 10.84 -1.80 2.41
C TYR A 267 11.54 -1.35 1.12
N ASN A 268 10.80 -1.28 0.01
CA ASN A 268 11.35 -0.97 -1.31
C ASN A 268 11.79 0.50 -1.41
N SER A 269 11.01 1.43 -0.87
CA SER A 269 11.37 2.85 -0.88
C SER A 269 12.61 3.12 -0.01
N ALA A 270 12.69 2.52 1.17
CA ALA A 270 13.86 2.64 2.04
C ALA A 270 15.15 2.15 1.35
N LEU A 271 15.09 1.04 0.61
CA LEU A 271 16.24 0.57 -0.18
C LEU A 271 16.57 1.49 -1.36
N ALA A 272 15.57 2.05 -2.03
CA ALA A 272 15.76 2.88 -3.21
C ALA A 272 16.33 4.28 -2.89
N ILE A 273 15.92 4.85 -1.76
CA ILE A 273 16.20 6.23 -1.34
C ILE A 273 17.53 6.34 -0.59
N ASN A 274 17.87 5.36 0.24
CA ASN A 274 18.99 5.48 1.18
C ASN A 274 20.24 4.72 0.74
N ASN A 275 21.37 5.05 1.36
CA ASN A 275 22.53 4.18 1.38
C ASN A 275 22.24 2.95 2.26
N SER A 276 22.26 1.75 1.68
CA SER A 276 21.93 0.49 2.37
C SER A 276 22.90 0.14 3.51
N ASN A 277 24.06 0.80 3.58
CA ASN A 277 25.00 0.61 4.68
C ASN A 277 24.67 1.43 5.94
N THR A 278 23.76 2.41 5.84
CA THR A 278 23.35 3.25 6.96
C THR A 278 22.69 2.42 8.05
N GLN A 279 23.16 2.57 9.30
CA GLN A 279 22.68 1.77 10.44
C GLN A 279 21.17 1.92 10.67
N LYS A 280 20.65 3.16 10.60
CA LYS A 280 19.21 3.42 10.76
C LYS A 280 18.35 2.78 9.66
N VAL A 281 18.88 2.66 8.45
CA VAL A 281 18.20 1.96 7.36
C VAL A 281 18.16 0.45 7.63
N LYS A 282 19.24 -0.14 8.16
CA LYS A 282 19.25 -1.56 8.55
C LYS A 282 18.27 -1.86 9.67
N GLU A 283 18.16 -0.96 10.65
CA GLU A 283 17.18 -1.06 11.74
C GLU A 283 15.74 -1.01 11.21
N LEU A 284 15.45 -0.05 10.32
CA LEU A 284 14.16 0.04 9.63
C LEU A 284 13.83 -1.26 8.88
N LEU A 285 14.74 -1.71 8.01
CA LEU A 285 14.50 -2.90 7.19
C LEU A 285 14.35 -4.18 8.01
N ALA A 286 14.95 -4.27 9.20
CA ALA A 286 14.80 -5.40 10.11
C ALA A 286 13.47 -5.39 10.89
N SER A 287 12.75 -4.27 10.88
CA SER A 287 11.46 -4.12 11.58
C SER A 287 10.23 -4.40 10.72
N ILE A 288 10.41 -4.49 9.39
CA ILE A 288 9.37 -4.74 8.39
C ILE A 288 9.28 -6.24 8.11
#